data_AF-A0A2M7NVS6-F1
#
_entry.id   AF-A0A2M7NVS6-F1
#
_cell.length_a   1.000
_cell.length_b   1.000
_cell.length_c   1.000
_cell.angle_alpha   90.00
_cell.angle_beta   90.00
_cell.angle_gamma   90.00
#
_symmetry.space_group_name_H-M   'P 1'
#
loop_
_entity.id
_entity.type
_entity.pdbx_description
1 polymer ?
#
loop_
_entity_poly.entity_id
_entity_poly.type
_entity_poly.pdbx_seq_one_letter_code
_entity_poly.pdbx_strand_id
1 'polypeptide(L)'
;AKISAALTDGKKHNDIFESLAERAVKIIACHMSFRAGDDLQRHDAEALIRELKKCAEPLRCPHGRPVMFSIPVSKMDSILRR
;
A
#
# COMPACT_ATOMS: atom_id res chain seq x y z
N ALA A 1 -27.52 35.36 3.74
CA ALA A 1 -27.23 33.91 3.82
C ALA A 1 -27.04 33.30 2.41
N LYS A 2 -25.98 33.68 1.68
CA LYS A 2 -25.60 33.07 0.38
C LYS A 2 -24.16 32.52 0.34
N ILE A 3 -23.37 32.76 1.40
CA ILE A 3 -21.96 32.35 1.49
C ILE A 3 -21.83 30.84 1.79
N SER A 4 -22.77 30.26 2.54
CA SER A 4 -22.74 28.84 2.94
C SER A 4 -22.91 27.86 1.77
N ALA A 5 -23.70 28.21 0.74
CA ALA A 5 -23.96 27.32 -0.40
C ALA A 5 -22.76 27.19 -1.37
N ALA A 6 -21.99 28.27 -1.55
CA ALA A 6 -20.78 28.23 -2.39
C ALA A 6 -19.62 27.46 -1.71
N LEU A 7 -19.53 27.53 -0.37
CA LEU A 7 -18.55 26.76 0.41
C LEU A 7 -18.84 25.24 0.37
N THR A 8 -20.11 24.84 0.27
CA THR A 8 -20.48 23.41 0.18
C THR A 8 -20.19 22.78 -1.19
N ASP A 9 -20.26 23.56 -2.27
CA ASP A 9 -19.90 23.08 -3.62
C ASP A 9 -18.39 22.88 -3.78
N GLY A 10 -17.58 23.81 -3.25
CA GLY A 10 -16.13 23.66 -3.24
C GLY A 10 -15.65 22.48 -2.41
N LYS A 11 -16.30 22.19 -1.27
CA LYS A 11 -16.00 21.00 -0.46
C LYS A 11 -16.35 19.71 -1.18
N LYS A 12 -17.55 19.61 -1.78
CA LYS A 12 -17.95 18.41 -2.54
C LYS A 12 -17.02 18.11 -3.70
N HIS A 13 -16.58 19.13 -4.44
CA HIS A 13 -15.66 18.93 -5.55
C HIS A 13 -14.28 18.44 -5.08
N ASN A 14 -13.82 18.94 -3.93
CA ASN A 14 -12.57 18.50 -3.30
C ASN A 14 -12.67 17.06 -2.78
N ASP A 15 -13.80 16.69 -2.15
CA ASP A 15 -14.03 15.33 -1.63
C ASP A 15 -14.04 14.30 -2.77
N ILE A 16 -14.67 14.63 -3.90
CA ILE A 16 -14.67 13.78 -5.10
C ILE A 16 -13.24 13.63 -5.65
N PHE A 17 -12.51 14.73 -5.76
CA PHE A 17 -11.13 14.70 -6.24
C PHE A 17 -10.22 13.84 -5.36
N GLU A 18 -10.29 14.01 -4.03
CA GLU A 18 -9.51 13.24 -3.06
C GLU A 18 -9.81 11.74 -3.18
N SER A 19 -11.09 11.37 -3.29
CA SER A 19 -11.49 9.96 -3.44
C SER A 19 -10.95 9.33 -4.74
N LEU A 20 -10.91 10.10 -5.83
CA LEU A 20 -10.40 9.63 -7.11
C LEU A 20 -8.87 9.52 -7.08
N ALA A 21 -8.19 10.49 -6.46
CA ALA A 21 -6.75 10.47 -6.26
C ALA A 21 -6.33 9.25 -5.42
N GLU A 22 -7.05 8.96 -4.32
CA GLU A 22 -6.78 7.80 -3.47
C GLU A 22 -6.90 6.48 -4.26
N ARG A 23 -7.93 6.36 -5.11
CA ARG A 23 -8.13 5.19 -5.99
C ARG A 23 -7.01 5.08 -7.04
N ALA A 24 -6.62 6.20 -7.65
CA ALA A 24 -5.57 6.21 -8.67
C ALA A 24 -4.22 5.79 -8.07
N VAL A 25 -3.84 6.34 -6.91
CA VAL A 25 -2.60 5.99 -6.21
C VAL A 25 -2.56 4.50 -5.86
N LYS A 26 -3.67 3.94 -5.39
CA LYS A 26 -3.83 2.50 -5.12
C LYS A 26 -3.54 1.64 -6.35
N ILE A 27 -4.11 1.99 -7.50
CA ILE A 27 -3.90 1.26 -8.76
C ILE A 27 -2.44 1.37 -9.20
N ILE A 28 -1.91 2.59 -9.26
CA ILE A 28 -0.53 2.83 -9.69
C ILE A 28 0.45 2.05 -8.80
N ALA A 29 0.28 2.12 -7.48
CA ALA A 29 1.13 1.40 -6.53
C ALA A 29 1.13 -0.12 -6.79
N CYS A 30 -0.04 -0.73 -7.02
CA CYS A 30 -0.15 -2.17 -7.32
C CYS A 30 0.46 -2.56 -8.66
N HIS A 31 0.39 -1.68 -9.66
CA HIS A 31 0.90 -1.98 -10.99
C HIS A 31 2.40 -1.70 -11.14
N MET A 32 2.97 -0.84 -10.31
CA MET A 32 4.41 -0.56 -10.26
C MET A 32 5.18 -1.45 -9.28
N SER A 33 4.50 -2.12 -8.36
CA SER A 33 5.15 -3.04 -7.42
C SER A 33 5.65 -4.31 -8.10
N PHE A 34 6.69 -4.93 -7.54
CA PHE A 34 7.07 -6.31 -7.86
C PHE A 34 5.90 -7.26 -7.62
N ARG A 35 5.67 -8.17 -8.55
CA ARG A 35 4.62 -9.16 -8.57
C ARG A 35 5.20 -10.57 -8.59
N ALA A 36 4.34 -11.54 -8.32
CA ALA A 36 4.72 -12.94 -8.42
C ALA A 36 5.18 -13.27 -9.85
N GLY A 37 6.37 -13.83 -9.97
CA GLY A 37 7.00 -14.17 -11.24
C GLY A 37 7.97 -13.12 -11.78
N ASP A 38 8.04 -11.92 -11.17
CA ASP A 38 9.06 -10.93 -11.54
C ASP A 38 10.44 -11.36 -11.03
N ASP A 39 11.47 -11.15 -11.84
CA ASP A 39 12.86 -11.32 -11.41
C ASP A 39 13.25 -10.21 -10.43
N LEU A 40 13.58 -10.61 -9.19
CA LEU A 40 13.98 -9.69 -8.14
C LEU A 40 15.43 -9.95 -7.74
N GLN A 41 16.31 -8.99 -8.04
CA GLN A 41 17.70 -9.09 -7.63
C GLN A 41 17.85 -8.79 -6.14
N ARG A 42 18.92 -9.32 -5.53
CA ARG A 42 19.17 -9.17 -4.09
C ARG A 42 19.24 -7.70 -3.65
N HIS A 43 19.91 -6.85 -4.43
CA HIS A 43 20.06 -5.44 -4.12
C HIS A 43 18.72 -4.69 -4.16
N ASP A 44 17.83 -5.06 -5.09
CA ASP A 44 16.47 -4.53 -5.17
C ASP A 44 15.64 -4.95 -3.97
N ALA A 45 15.72 -6.23 -3.57
CA ALA A 45 15.03 -6.72 -2.37
C ALA A 45 15.47 -5.97 -1.10
N GLU A 46 16.77 -5.74 -0.94
CA GLU A 46 17.31 -4.96 0.18
C GLU A 46 16.88 -3.49 0.14
N ALA A 47 16.82 -2.90 -1.06
CA ALA A 47 16.30 -1.55 -1.26
C ALA A 47 14.81 -1.46 -0.91
N LEU A 48 13.98 -2.42 -1.33
CA LEU A 48 12.56 -2.49 -0.99
C LEU A 48 12.34 -2.50 0.51
N ILE A 49 13.08 -3.33 1.25
CA ILE A 49 12.98 -3.39 2.72
C ILE A 49 13.39 -2.06 3.35
N ARG A 50 14.41 -1.38 2.81
CA ARG A 50 14.87 -0.07 3.29
C ARG A 50 13.83 1.02 3.05
N GLU A 51 13.22 1.07 1.86
CA GLU A 51 12.16 2.02 1.54
C GLU A 51 10.90 1.76 2.33
N LEU A 52 10.51 0.49 2.51
CA LEU A 52 9.35 0.12 3.32
C LEU A 52 9.45 0.70 4.74
N LYS A 53 10.62 0.65 5.37
CA LYS A 53 10.86 1.20 6.71
C LYS A 53 10.68 2.72 6.80
N LYS A 54 10.69 3.45 5.69
CA LYS A 54 10.49 4.90 5.64
C LYS A 54 9.01 5.27 5.50
N CYS A 55 8.15 4.32 5.14
CA CYS A 55 6.71 4.56 5.02
C CYS A 55 6.09 4.86 6.39
N ALA A 56 5.03 5.68 6.41
CA ALA A 56 4.29 6.00 7.64
C ALA A 56 3.60 4.77 8.25
N GLU A 57 3.04 3.88 7.41
CA GLU A 57 2.40 2.63 7.84
C GLU A 57 3.04 1.41 7.14
N PRO A 58 4.25 0.98 7.56
CA PRO A 58 5.04 -0.02 6.85
C PRO A 58 4.44 -1.45 6.88
N LEU A 59 3.45 -1.70 7.75
CA LEU A 59 2.83 -3.02 7.90
C LEU A 59 1.48 -3.15 7.18
N ARG A 60 0.99 -2.07 6.58
CA ARG A 60 -0.34 -2.01 5.96
C ARG A 60 -0.23 -1.69 4.47
N CYS A 61 -0.67 -2.60 3.61
CA CYS A 61 -0.89 -2.29 2.19
C CYS A 61 -2.07 -1.32 2.06
N PRO A 62 -2.08 -0.39 1.08
CA PRO A 62 -3.22 0.51 0.84
C PRO A 62 -4.54 -0.20 0.50
N HIS A 63 -4.50 -1.50 0.21
CA HIS A 63 -5.68 -2.37 0.02
C HIS A 63 -6.03 -3.22 1.24
N GLY A 64 -5.31 -3.10 2.35
CA GLY A 64 -5.57 -3.81 3.60
C GLY A 64 -4.87 -5.16 3.78
N ARG A 65 -4.04 -5.60 2.83
CA ARG A 65 -3.21 -6.81 3.00
C ARG A 65 -2.04 -6.54 3.98
N PRO A 66 -1.69 -7.49 4.85
CA PRO A 66 -0.47 -7.39 5.65
C PRO A 66 0.75 -7.43 4.74
N VAL A 67 1.73 -6.56 4.99
CA VAL A 67 2.96 -6.49 4.19
C VAL A 67 3.98 -7.54 4.63
N MET A 68 4.04 -7.82 5.93
CA MET A 68 5.02 -8.75 6.53
C MET A 68 4.36 -9.62 7.59
N PHE A 69 4.81 -10.85 7.72
CA PHE A 69 4.50 -11.73 8.86
C PHE A 69 5.77 -12.46 9.28
N SER A 70 5.82 -12.90 10.54
CA SER A 70 6.96 -13.65 11.08
C SER A 70 6.55 -15.11 11.28
N ILE A 71 7.36 -16.03 10.75
CA ILE A 71 7.25 -17.45 11.05
C ILE A 71 8.40 -17.80 12.00
N PRO A 72 8.12 -18.27 13.23
CA PRO A 72 9.17 -18.74 14.12
C PRO A 72 9.80 -20.01 13.56
N VAL A 73 11.13 -20.12 13.71
CA VAL A 73 11.92 -21.25 13.19
C VAL A 73 11.37 -22.60 13.70
N SER A 74 10.91 -22.66 14.95
CA SER A 74 10.30 -23.85 15.54
C SER A 74 9.05 -24.36 14.81
N LYS A 75 8.35 -23.50 14.06
CA LYS A 75 7.14 -23.85 13.31
C LYS A 75 7.44 -24.16 11.83
N MET A 76 8.67 -23.93 11.37
CA MET A 76 9.03 -24.07 9.96
C MET A 76 8.88 -25.52 9.47
N ASP A 77 9.32 -26.49 10.27
CA ASP A 77 9.19 -27.92 9.96
C ASP A 77 7.73 -28.38 9.82
N SER A 78 6.80 -27.76 10.56
CA SER A 78 5.38 -28.10 10.47
C SER A 78 4.73 -27.58 9.19
N ILE A 79 5.25 -26.48 8.63
CA ILE A 79 4.67 -25.81 7.44
C ILE A 79 5.22 -26.42 6.15
N LEU A 80 6.45 -26.95 6.18
CA LEU A 80 7.16 -27.48 5.01
C LEU A 80 6.95 -28.99 4.78
N ARG A 81 6.32 -29.70 5.72
CA ARG A 81 5.92 -31.10 5.53
C ARG A 81 4.84 -31.17 4.43
N ARG A 82 5.21 -31.76 3.30
CA ARG A 82 4.30 -32.12 2.20
C ARG A 82 3.62 -33.45 2.48
#